data_AF-A0A8B7E659-F1
#
_entry.id   AF-A0A8B7E659-F1
#
_cell.length_a   1.000
_cell.length_b   1.000
_cell.length_c   1.000
_cell.angle_alpha   90.00
_cell.angle_beta   90.00
_cell.angle_gamma   90.00
#
_symmetry.space_group_name_H-M   'P 1'
#
loop_
_entity.id
_entity.type
_entity.pdbx_description
1 polymer ?
#
loop_
_entity_poly.entity_id
_entity_poly.type
_entity_poly.pdbx_seq_one_letter_code
_entity_poly.pdbx_strand_id
1 'polypeptide(L)'
;VFENFLGKKFPTLKRYSGEGCESMLAFFDELILACSEKEVEDILLSIPHRGRLSLLTGLLEFPHSQLFYKIKGNPEFESSFKFTGDVISHLTSSINIKNHGTDLHITMLPNPSHLEASHPVVMGKTRSRQLTKKYGDYGSMENQNKVLSVLVHGDAAMAGQGIVMESVCLSRLPNFDIGGSIHLVVNNHVGFTTPYDRGSSMSHCSDVVKMIGAPVIHVNGDFPEDVAKSAKIALNYKNRFRKDVMGHNEIDDPTLTNPGMYKLINSRSSVPELYAKNLLSQGVLNETDVKLLIDSEEIFLNEQLSKADQFVAHWSPFKGNWKNMTQAHHEYTTVWNTGVDINLLKFIASKSVEAPPTFAIHPNLEKSFCKARVSKMEDGSAIDWATAEALAVGSLIMEGNHVRISGQDVGRGTFSHRHFMFVDQQTDDVHIPLNNLSKEQTGFLEVVNSPLSEEAVLAYEYGISIENPKHLVLWEAQFGDFFNGAQIIIDTFISSGELKWLLQSGLVLLLPHGMDGAGPDHSSCKLERFLQLSD
;
A
#
# COMPACT_ATOMS: atom_id res chain seq x y z
N VAL A 1 14.07 26.23 4.09
CA VAL A 1 15.54 26.18 4.30
C VAL A 1 16.15 24.96 3.63
N PHE A 2 15.67 23.75 3.96
CA PHE A 2 16.15 22.48 3.38
C PHE A 2 16.27 22.47 1.84
N GLU A 3 15.22 22.87 1.12
CA GLU A 3 15.25 22.87 -0.37
C GLU A 3 16.32 23.83 -0.94
N ASN A 4 16.45 25.02 -0.35
CA ASN A 4 17.50 25.97 -0.69
C ASN A 4 18.90 25.39 -0.42
N PHE A 5 19.06 24.66 0.69
CA PHE A 5 20.32 23.99 1.00
C PHE A 5 20.66 22.94 -0.06
N LEU A 6 19.70 22.09 -0.45
CA LEU A 6 19.90 21.11 -1.51
C LEU A 6 20.26 21.78 -2.85
N GLY A 7 19.56 22.84 -3.23
CA GLY A 7 19.85 23.59 -4.45
C GLY A 7 21.26 24.20 -4.47
N LYS A 8 21.74 24.71 -3.31
CA LYS A 8 23.09 25.27 -3.17
C LYS A 8 24.18 24.19 -3.17
N LYS A 9 23.99 23.09 -2.44
CA LYS A 9 25.02 22.06 -2.21
C LYS A 9 25.05 20.98 -3.28
N PHE A 10 23.91 20.73 -3.94
CA PHE A 10 23.73 19.69 -4.94
C PHE A 10 23.02 20.25 -6.19
N PRO A 11 23.63 21.20 -6.91
CA PRO A 11 22.96 21.91 -8.01
C PRO A 11 22.56 21.02 -9.18
N THR A 12 23.18 19.84 -9.34
CA THR A 12 22.86 18.86 -10.39
C THR A 12 21.80 17.85 -9.98
N LEU A 13 21.35 17.87 -8.71
CA LEU A 13 20.38 16.93 -8.18
C LEU A 13 18.96 17.29 -8.62
N LYS A 14 18.29 16.34 -9.28
CA LYS A 14 16.83 16.37 -9.46
C LYS A 14 16.18 15.92 -8.15
N ARG A 15 15.60 16.86 -7.41
CA ARG A 15 15.06 16.63 -6.05
C ARG A 15 13.54 16.65 -5.94
N TYR A 16 12.83 17.11 -6.97
CA TYR A 16 11.38 17.25 -6.98
C TYR A 16 10.84 18.03 -5.76
N SER A 17 11.35 19.26 -5.64
CA SER A 17 11.21 20.15 -4.49
C SER A 17 9.76 20.35 -4.03
N GLY A 18 9.57 20.51 -2.72
CA GLY A 18 8.31 20.99 -2.13
C GLY A 18 8.15 22.51 -2.13
N GLU A 19 9.07 23.27 -2.75
CA GLU A 19 8.97 24.74 -2.90
C GLU A 19 7.66 25.14 -3.59
N GLY A 20 6.89 26.02 -2.96
CA GLY A 20 5.54 26.39 -3.37
C GLY A 20 4.43 25.56 -2.73
N CYS A 21 4.73 24.35 -2.24
CA CYS A 21 3.77 23.44 -1.60
C CYS A 21 4.04 23.26 -0.09
N GLU A 22 4.83 24.14 0.55
CA GLU A 22 5.38 23.89 1.89
C GLU A 22 4.31 23.70 2.97
N SER A 23 3.11 24.25 2.77
CA SER A 23 1.95 24.05 3.65
C SER A 23 1.50 22.58 3.75
N MET A 24 1.92 21.70 2.84
CA MET A 24 1.71 20.25 3.01
C MET A 24 2.35 19.72 4.30
N LEU A 25 3.45 20.32 4.77
CA LEU A 25 4.07 19.93 6.04
C LEU A 25 3.16 20.30 7.22
N ALA A 26 2.44 21.43 7.16
CA ALA A 26 1.44 21.78 8.16
C ALA A 26 0.24 20.81 8.15
N PHE A 27 -0.15 20.30 6.97
CA PHE A 27 -1.16 19.23 6.87
C PHE A 27 -0.70 17.96 7.60
N PHE A 28 0.53 17.50 7.33
CA PHE A 28 1.04 16.27 7.96
C PHE A 28 1.27 16.43 9.46
N ASP A 29 1.82 17.56 9.90
CA ASP A 29 2.06 17.83 11.32
C ASP A 29 0.73 17.81 12.11
N GLU A 30 -0.28 18.56 11.65
CA GLU A 30 -1.61 18.54 12.29
C GLU A 30 -2.28 17.16 12.18
N LEU A 31 -2.11 16.44 11.07
CA LEU A 31 -2.65 15.08 10.95
C LEU A 31 -2.02 14.12 11.98
N ILE A 32 -0.70 14.18 12.18
CA ILE A 32 0.04 13.37 13.16
C ILE A 32 -0.39 13.71 14.58
N LEU A 33 -0.50 15.00 14.90
CA LEU A 33 -1.00 15.50 16.18
C LEU A 33 -2.43 15.01 16.43
N ALA A 34 -3.34 15.23 15.47
CA ALA A 34 -4.74 14.84 15.60
C ALA A 34 -4.91 13.30 15.64
N CYS A 35 -4.08 12.53 14.95
CA CYS A 35 -4.06 11.07 15.06
C CYS A 35 -3.72 10.62 16.48
N SER A 36 -2.74 11.26 17.11
CA SER A 36 -2.35 10.99 18.49
C SER A 36 -3.49 11.34 19.47
N GLU A 37 -4.14 12.50 19.29
CA GLU A 37 -5.35 12.89 20.06
C GLU A 37 -6.53 11.91 19.91
N LYS A 38 -6.64 11.24 18.76
CA LYS A 38 -7.69 10.27 18.44
C LYS A 38 -7.27 8.83 18.68
N GLU A 39 -6.12 8.62 19.32
CA GLU A 39 -5.55 7.32 19.64
C GLU A 39 -5.43 6.39 18.41
N VAL A 40 -5.11 6.95 17.25
CA VAL A 40 -4.63 6.17 16.10
C VAL A 40 -3.26 5.61 16.47
N GLU A 41 -2.99 4.35 16.13
CA GLU A 41 -1.73 3.67 16.48
C GLU A 41 -0.82 3.51 15.27
N ASP A 42 -1.38 3.43 14.06
CA ASP A 42 -0.64 3.14 12.84
C ASP A 42 -1.08 4.07 11.70
N ILE A 43 -0.11 4.74 11.05
CA ILE A 43 -0.29 5.45 9.78
C ILE A 43 0.56 4.76 8.71
N LEU A 44 -0.10 4.31 7.65
CA LEU A 44 0.55 3.79 6.45
C LEU A 44 0.40 4.82 5.34
N LEU A 45 1.51 5.27 4.81
CA LEU A 45 1.60 6.42 3.92
C LEU A 45 2.23 6.04 2.58
N SER A 46 1.66 6.55 1.48
CA SER A 46 2.37 6.67 0.21
C SER A 46 2.41 8.13 -0.23
N ILE A 47 3.57 8.55 -0.73
CA ILE A 47 3.76 9.86 -1.36
C ILE A 47 4.59 9.69 -2.64
N PRO A 48 4.27 10.38 -3.74
CA PRO A 48 5.12 10.39 -4.93
C PRO A 48 6.42 11.18 -4.66
N HIS A 49 7.03 11.71 -5.71
CA HIS A 49 8.30 12.44 -5.60
C HIS A 49 8.17 13.83 -4.95
N ARG A 50 7.03 14.50 -5.12
CA ARG A 50 6.84 15.91 -4.73
C ARG A 50 6.91 16.11 -3.22
N GLY A 51 7.89 16.88 -2.74
CA GLY A 51 8.03 17.21 -1.31
C GLY A 51 8.33 16.00 -0.41
N ARG A 52 8.62 14.82 -0.97
CA ARG A 52 8.88 13.60 -0.21
C ARG A 52 10.08 13.73 0.71
N LEU A 53 11.18 14.30 0.21
CA LEU A 53 12.39 14.48 1.00
C LEU A 53 12.15 15.41 2.17
N SER A 54 11.41 16.50 1.95
CA SER A 54 11.04 17.47 2.99
C SER A 54 10.15 16.83 4.06
N LEU A 55 9.21 15.95 3.68
CA LEU A 55 8.41 15.19 4.64
C LEU A 55 9.24 14.17 5.43
N LEU A 56 10.08 13.39 4.72
CA LEU A 56 10.96 12.38 5.32
C LEU A 56 11.86 12.98 6.40
N THR A 57 12.57 14.05 6.06
CA THR A 57 13.57 14.63 6.96
C THR A 57 12.96 15.61 7.97
N GLY A 58 11.83 16.24 7.63
CA GLY A 58 11.17 17.22 8.47
C GLY A 58 10.27 16.62 9.56
N LEU A 59 9.51 15.57 9.25
CA LEU A 59 8.51 14.99 10.18
C LEU A 59 8.68 13.49 10.43
N LEU A 60 9.40 12.76 9.57
CA LEU A 60 9.56 11.30 9.69
C LEU A 60 10.95 10.87 10.14
N GLU A 61 11.68 11.79 10.80
CA GLU A 61 12.99 11.57 11.42
C GLU A 61 14.03 10.88 10.51
N PHE A 62 13.90 11.01 9.19
CA PHE A 62 14.85 10.41 8.27
C PHE A 62 16.21 11.11 8.42
N PRO A 63 17.31 10.39 8.71
CA PRO A 63 18.59 11.02 8.97
C PRO A 63 19.10 11.80 7.75
N HIS A 64 19.34 13.10 7.93
CA HIS A 64 19.86 13.97 6.88
C HIS A 64 21.21 13.49 6.34
N SER A 65 22.10 13.00 7.22
CA SER A 65 23.39 12.41 6.85
C SER A 65 23.23 11.19 5.93
N GLN A 66 22.23 10.32 6.19
CA GLN A 66 21.87 9.19 5.32
C GLN A 66 21.37 9.68 3.95
N LEU A 67 20.50 10.70 3.93
CA LEU A 67 20.02 11.28 2.67
C LEU A 67 21.18 11.82 1.84
N PHE A 68 22.07 12.60 2.45
CA PHE A 68 23.24 13.16 1.77
C PHE A 68 24.21 12.06 1.31
N TYR A 69 24.38 11.00 2.10
CA TYR A 69 25.17 9.83 1.71
C TYR A 69 24.62 9.19 0.43
N LYS A 70 23.30 9.00 0.34
CA LYS A 70 22.63 8.48 -0.86
C LYS A 70 22.69 9.44 -2.05
N ILE A 71 22.54 10.75 -1.83
CA ILE A 71 22.69 11.78 -2.89
C ILE A 71 24.07 11.74 -3.54
N LYS A 72 25.12 11.40 -2.77
CA LYS A 72 26.48 11.19 -3.28
C LYS A 72 26.66 9.87 -4.08
N GLY A 73 25.62 9.08 -4.25
CA GLY A 73 25.63 7.83 -5.03
C GLY A 73 25.97 6.58 -4.21
N ASN A 74 26.02 6.67 -2.89
CA ASN A 74 26.32 5.53 -2.03
C ASN A 74 25.06 4.69 -1.74
N PRO A 75 25.22 3.40 -1.38
CA PRO A 75 24.08 2.53 -1.06
C PRO A 75 23.33 2.97 0.21
N GLU A 76 22.04 2.68 0.25
CA GLU A 76 21.13 2.98 1.37
C GLU A 76 21.07 1.88 2.43
N PHE A 77 21.49 0.66 2.10
CA PHE A 77 21.45 -0.52 2.98
C PHE A 77 22.86 -1.02 3.31
N GLU A 78 22.94 -1.86 4.34
CA GLU A 78 24.18 -2.53 4.72
C GLU A 78 24.71 -3.43 3.60
N SER A 79 26.02 -3.41 3.38
CA SER A 79 26.70 -4.21 2.34
C SER A 79 26.62 -5.73 2.56
N SER A 80 26.15 -6.17 3.73
CA SER A 80 25.87 -7.57 4.05
C SER A 80 24.65 -8.12 3.30
N PHE A 81 23.71 -7.27 2.92
CA PHE A 81 22.54 -7.66 2.13
C PHE A 81 22.85 -7.66 0.63
N LYS A 82 22.18 -8.54 -0.10
CA LYS A 82 22.10 -8.47 -1.57
C LYS A 82 20.94 -7.56 -1.97
N PHE A 83 21.23 -6.49 -2.68
CA PHE A 83 20.26 -5.51 -3.18
C PHE A 83 20.84 -4.73 -4.36
N THR A 84 19.97 -4.13 -5.16
CA THR A 84 20.33 -3.15 -6.20
C THR A 84 20.09 -1.71 -5.73
N GLY A 85 19.18 -1.53 -4.77
CA GLY A 85 18.77 -0.22 -4.25
C GLY A 85 17.86 0.52 -5.23
N ASP A 86 17.52 1.77 -4.90
CA ASP A 86 16.64 2.61 -5.71
C ASP A 86 17.03 4.10 -5.65
N VAL A 87 16.29 4.97 -6.32
CA VAL A 87 16.54 6.42 -6.36
C VAL A 87 16.07 7.14 -5.09
N ILE A 88 16.63 8.33 -4.83
CA ILE A 88 16.31 9.12 -3.62
C ILE A 88 14.82 9.41 -3.44
N SER A 89 14.08 9.54 -4.53
CA SER A 89 12.64 9.85 -4.50
C SER A 89 11.77 8.66 -4.09
N HIS A 90 12.36 7.50 -3.82
CA HIS A 90 11.68 6.29 -3.34
C HIS A 90 12.10 5.88 -1.92
N LEU A 91 13.00 6.64 -1.28
CA LEU A 91 13.45 6.41 0.11
C LEU A 91 12.28 6.42 1.08
N THR A 92 12.35 5.60 2.13
CA THR A 92 11.25 5.40 3.07
C THR A 92 11.67 5.71 4.50
N SER A 93 10.68 5.83 5.39
CA SER A 93 10.90 5.86 6.83
C SER A 93 9.83 5.03 7.53
N SER A 94 10.21 4.42 8.65
CA SER A 94 9.32 3.66 9.53
C SER A 94 9.75 3.92 10.97
N ILE A 95 8.96 4.74 11.67
CA ILE A 95 9.31 5.30 12.98
C ILE A 95 8.15 5.22 13.97
N ASN A 96 8.47 5.33 15.25
CA ASN A 96 7.49 5.52 16.31
C ASN A 96 7.62 6.94 16.85
N ILE A 97 6.57 7.74 16.71
CA ILE A 97 6.50 9.08 17.28
C ILE A 97 5.76 8.96 18.61
N LYS A 98 6.37 9.49 19.67
CA LYS A 98 5.72 9.67 20.97
C LYS A 98 5.09 11.03 21.02
N ASN A 99 3.77 11.08 20.95
CA ASN A 99 3.04 12.35 21.04
C ASN A 99 1.84 12.20 21.97
N HIS A 100 1.66 13.14 22.90
CA HIS A 100 0.57 13.12 23.89
C HIS A 100 0.38 11.81 24.69
N GLY A 101 1.42 10.98 24.83
CA GLY A 101 1.38 9.72 25.57
C GLY A 101 0.91 8.50 24.75
N THR A 102 0.64 8.66 23.46
CA THR A 102 0.35 7.58 22.53
C THR A 102 1.58 7.26 21.68
N ASP A 103 1.88 5.97 21.50
CA ASP A 103 2.91 5.52 20.56
C ASP A 103 2.29 5.41 19.16
N LEU A 104 2.55 6.40 18.30
CA LEU A 104 2.07 6.42 16.91
C LEU A 104 3.15 5.87 15.98
N HIS A 105 2.89 4.74 15.34
CA HIS A 105 3.77 4.17 14.34
C HIS A 105 3.44 4.70 12.95
N ILE A 106 4.43 5.29 12.26
CA ILE A 106 4.27 5.80 10.90
C ILE A 106 5.20 5.04 9.99
N THR A 107 4.67 4.48 8.91
CA THR A 107 5.44 3.82 7.85
C THR A 107 5.09 4.41 6.50
N MET A 108 6.09 4.99 5.83
CA MET A 108 6.03 5.35 4.42
C MET A 108 6.45 4.14 3.57
N LEU A 109 5.60 3.69 2.65
CA LEU A 109 5.96 2.62 1.74
C LEU A 109 6.92 3.12 0.63
N PRO A 110 7.78 2.23 0.12
CA PRO A 110 8.50 2.52 -1.10
C PRO A 110 7.53 2.46 -2.28
N ASN A 111 7.90 3.11 -3.38
CA ASN A 111 7.11 3.11 -4.60
C ASN A 111 8.04 3.24 -5.80
N PRO A 112 7.67 2.69 -6.96
CA PRO A 112 8.35 3.00 -8.20
C PRO A 112 8.01 4.42 -8.68
N SER A 113 8.65 4.83 -9.77
CA SER A 113 8.32 6.09 -10.47
C SER A 113 6.96 6.05 -11.18
N HIS A 114 6.36 4.86 -11.34
CA HIS A 114 5.01 4.69 -11.87
C HIS A 114 4.03 5.25 -10.85
N LEU A 115 3.55 6.47 -11.12
CA LEU A 115 2.73 7.23 -10.17
C LEU A 115 1.46 6.47 -9.83
N GLU A 116 0.96 6.67 -8.60
CA GLU A 116 -0.27 6.06 -8.07
C GLU A 116 -0.22 4.52 -7.86
N ALA A 117 0.73 3.80 -8.47
CA ALA A 117 0.83 2.34 -8.38
C ALA A 117 0.99 1.80 -6.94
N SER A 118 1.54 2.59 -6.02
CA SER A 118 1.72 2.21 -4.62
C SER A 118 0.49 2.45 -3.74
N HIS A 119 -0.56 3.11 -4.24
CA HIS A 119 -1.74 3.43 -3.43
C HIS A 119 -2.51 2.17 -3.00
N PRO A 120 -2.92 1.26 -3.91
CA PRO A 120 -3.54 0.02 -3.47
C PRO A 120 -2.58 -0.86 -2.67
N VAL A 121 -1.26 -0.79 -2.89
CA VAL A 121 -0.27 -1.46 -2.04
C VAL A 121 -0.33 -0.97 -0.59
N VAL A 122 -0.43 0.34 -0.37
CA VAL A 122 -0.64 0.89 0.98
C VAL A 122 -1.96 0.41 1.56
N MET A 123 -3.05 0.44 0.78
CA MET A 123 -4.36 -0.02 1.24
C MET A 123 -4.34 -1.49 1.68
N GLY A 124 -3.70 -2.37 0.90
CA GLY A 124 -3.51 -3.77 1.25
C GLY A 124 -2.65 -3.96 2.51
N LYS A 125 -1.55 -3.21 2.62
CA LYS A 125 -0.71 -3.25 3.83
C LYS A 125 -1.48 -2.75 5.07
N THR A 126 -2.36 -1.75 4.90
CA THR A 126 -3.24 -1.24 5.96
C THR A 126 -4.21 -2.32 6.42
N ARG A 127 -4.81 -3.06 5.49
CA ARG A 127 -5.71 -4.17 5.79
C ARG A 127 -4.99 -5.31 6.52
N SER A 128 -3.79 -5.69 6.07
CA SER A 128 -3.01 -6.71 6.79
C SER A 128 -2.58 -6.23 8.18
N ARG A 129 -2.25 -4.94 8.36
CA ARG A 129 -2.01 -4.37 9.69
C ARG A 129 -3.25 -4.47 10.57
N GLN A 130 -4.44 -4.21 10.04
CA GLN A 130 -5.71 -4.41 10.76
C GLN A 130 -5.90 -5.87 11.16
N LEU A 131 -5.59 -6.84 10.28
CA LEU A 131 -5.62 -8.27 10.63
C LEU A 131 -4.64 -8.59 11.77
N THR A 132 -3.37 -8.23 11.61
CA THR A 132 -2.29 -8.50 12.58
C THR A 132 -2.61 -7.91 13.96
N LYS A 133 -3.26 -6.75 14.01
CA LYS A 133 -3.64 -6.05 15.25
C LYS A 133 -5.06 -6.36 15.74
N LYS A 134 -5.85 -7.13 14.99
CA LYS A 134 -7.27 -7.41 15.25
C LYS A 134 -8.11 -6.14 15.36
N TYR A 135 -7.98 -5.28 14.35
CA TYR A 135 -8.69 -4.01 14.15
C TYR A 135 -9.59 -4.08 12.92
N GLY A 136 -10.42 -3.04 12.72
CA GLY A 136 -11.35 -3.00 11.57
C GLY A 136 -12.32 -4.18 11.59
N ASP A 137 -12.49 -4.85 10.45
CA ASP A 137 -13.37 -6.04 10.33
C ASP A 137 -12.84 -7.26 11.09
N TYR A 138 -11.57 -7.25 11.49
CA TYR A 138 -10.93 -8.32 12.26
C TYR A 138 -10.98 -8.05 13.79
N GLY A 139 -11.64 -6.97 14.22
CA GLY A 139 -11.63 -6.46 15.59
C GLY A 139 -12.99 -6.12 16.17
N SER A 140 -12.97 -5.53 17.37
CA SER A 140 -14.18 -4.95 17.99
C SER A 140 -14.52 -3.58 17.40
N MET A 141 -15.76 -3.12 17.61
CA MET A 141 -16.24 -1.81 17.15
C MET A 141 -15.39 -0.63 17.67
N GLU A 142 -14.83 -0.75 18.88
CA GLU A 142 -13.99 0.30 19.50
C GLU A 142 -12.64 0.47 18.77
N ASN A 143 -12.22 -0.54 18.02
CA ASN A 143 -10.91 -0.61 17.38
C ASN A 143 -10.93 -0.25 15.88
N GLN A 144 -12.03 0.31 15.37
CA GLN A 144 -12.17 0.54 13.93
C GLN A 144 -11.25 1.63 13.37
N ASN A 145 -10.83 2.61 14.18
CA ASN A 145 -10.06 3.76 13.72
C ASN A 145 -8.57 3.74 14.12
N LYS A 146 -8.05 2.60 14.57
CA LYS A 146 -6.67 2.48 15.08
C LYS A 146 -5.59 2.45 13.98
N VAL A 147 -5.96 2.12 12.73
CA VAL A 147 -5.05 2.13 11.57
C VAL A 147 -5.58 3.11 10.52
N LEU A 148 -4.71 3.97 10.01
CA LEU A 148 -5.01 4.97 8.99
C LEU A 148 -4.15 4.74 7.73
N SER A 149 -4.79 4.85 6.57
CA SER A 149 -4.11 4.97 5.27
C SER A 149 -4.10 6.43 4.83
N VAL A 150 -2.95 6.92 4.39
CA VAL A 150 -2.77 8.26 3.82
C VAL A 150 -2.15 8.14 2.43
N LEU A 151 -2.83 8.68 1.43
CA LEU A 151 -2.44 8.58 0.02
C LEU A 151 -2.19 9.99 -0.52
N VAL A 152 -0.96 10.28 -0.91
CA VAL A 152 -0.62 11.57 -1.52
C VAL A 152 -0.53 11.42 -3.03
N HIS A 153 -1.05 12.39 -3.74
CA HIS A 153 -1.15 12.42 -5.20
C HIS A 153 -0.55 13.71 -5.76
N GLY A 154 -0.08 13.67 -7.01
CA GLY A 154 -0.01 14.87 -7.85
C GLY A 154 -1.32 15.03 -8.63
N ASP A 155 -1.74 16.26 -8.93
CA ASP A 155 -3.01 16.55 -9.64
C ASP A 155 -3.13 15.82 -10.98
N ALA A 156 -2.11 15.88 -11.82
CA ALA A 156 -2.14 15.25 -13.14
C ALA A 156 -2.20 13.72 -13.06
N ALA A 157 -1.48 13.12 -12.10
CA ALA A 157 -1.45 11.67 -11.92
C ALA A 157 -2.76 11.16 -11.35
N MET A 158 -3.31 11.85 -10.35
CA MET A 158 -4.62 11.53 -9.79
C MET A 158 -5.72 11.48 -10.86
N ALA A 159 -5.68 12.44 -11.78
CA ALA A 159 -6.68 12.57 -12.82
C ALA A 159 -6.44 11.64 -14.03
N GLY A 160 -5.21 11.18 -14.22
CA GLY A 160 -4.79 10.47 -15.44
C GLY A 160 -4.52 8.98 -15.29
N GLN A 161 -4.24 8.48 -14.08
CA GLN A 161 -3.92 7.07 -13.85
C GLN A 161 -5.19 6.26 -13.49
N GLY A 162 -5.49 5.22 -14.29
CA GLY A 162 -6.67 4.37 -14.09
C GLY A 162 -6.68 3.65 -12.74
N ILE A 163 -5.51 3.28 -12.21
CA ILE A 163 -5.39 2.63 -10.91
C ILE A 163 -5.96 3.47 -9.74
N VAL A 164 -6.04 4.80 -9.88
CA VAL A 164 -6.68 5.67 -8.88
C VAL A 164 -8.18 5.40 -8.82
N MET A 165 -8.83 5.31 -9.98
CA MET A 165 -10.24 4.93 -10.11
C MET A 165 -10.49 3.55 -9.52
N GLU A 166 -9.65 2.57 -9.88
CA GLU A 166 -9.78 1.21 -9.36
C GLU A 166 -9.63 1.18 -7.84
N SER A 167 -8.63 1.89 -7.29
CA SER A 167 -8.37 1.96 -5.86
C SER A 167 -9.55 2.54 -5.07
N VAL A 168 -10.13 3.65 -5.52
CA VAL A 168 -11.29 4.24 -4.82
C VAL A 168 -12.52 3.35 -4.93
N CYS A 169 -12.67 2.56 -6.00
CA CYS A 169 -13.72 1.54 -6.11
C CYS A 169 -13.56 0.41 -5.08
N LEU A 170 -12.34 0.12 -4.61
CA LEU A 170 -12.09 -0.87 -3.55
C LEU A 170 -12.51 -0.38 -2.15
N SER A 171 -12.57 0.94 -1.93
CA SER A 171 -12.67 1.58 -0.60
C SER A 171 -13.83 1.11 0.29
N ARG A 172 -14.91 0.56 -0.29
CA ARG A 172 -16.12 0.12 0.43
C ARG A 172 -16.47 -1.34 0.20
N LEU A 173 -15.69 -2.07 -0.59
CA LEU A 173 -15.98 -3.47 -0.87
C LEU A 173 -15.61 -4.34 0.34
N PRO A 174 -16.45 -5.32 0.71
CA PRO A 174 -16.07 -6.31 1.71
C PRO A 174 -14.71 -6.93 1.37
N ASN A 175 -13.89 -7.22 2.38
CA ASN A 175 -12.54 -7.79 2.24
C ASN A 175 -11.47 -6.84 1.64
N PHE A 176 -11.86 -5.64 1.20
CA PHE A 176 -10.94 -4.55 0.78
C PHE A 176 -11.08 -3.29 1.65
N ASP A 177 -12.25 -3.09 2.27
CA ASP A 177 -12.52 -1.93 3.12
C ASP A 177 -11.52 -1.83 4.28
N ILE A 178 -10.91 -0.66 4.41
CA ILE A 178 -10.03 -0.27 5.53
C ILE A 178 -10.66 0.85 6.38
N GLY A 179 -11.89 1.24 6.02
CA GLY A 179 -12.74 2.29 6.54
C GLY A 179 -12.25 3.69 6.27
N GLY A 180 -11.85 3.91 5.03
CA GLY A 180 -11.51 5.22 4.51
C GLY A 180 -10.01 5.53 4.52
N SER A 181 -9.53 5.98 3.37
CA SER A 181 -8.22 6.62 3.21
C SER A 181 -8.34 8.14 3.31
N ILE A 182 -7.31 8.80 3.85
CA ILE A 182 -7.16 10.25 3.72
C ILE A 182 -6.29 10.52 2.49
N HIS A 183 -6.84 11.23 1.53
CA HIS A 183 -6.12 11.60 0.31
C HIS A 183 -5.64 13.03 0.41
N LEU A 184 -4.37 13.30 0.06
CA LEU A 184 -3.83 14.64 -0.13
C LEU A 184 -3.41 14.81 -1.58
N VAL A 185 -4.03 15.72 -2.33
CA VAL A 185 -3.48 16.15 -3.63
C VAL A 185 -2.61 17.37 -3.42
N VAL A 186 -1.36 17.28 -3.86
CA VAL A 186 -0.52 18.44 -4.14
C VAL A 186 -0.82 18.88 -5.57
N ASN A 187 -1.80 19.78 -5.71
CA ASN A 187 -2.29 20.28 -6.99
C ASN A 187 -1.51 21.48 -7.44
N ASN A 188 -0.47 21.22 -8.20
CA ASN A 188 0.33 22.31 -8.65
C ASN A 188 -0.11 22.92 -9.99
N HIS A 189 -1.29 22.53 -10.48
CA HIS A 189 -1.86 22.91 -11.77
C HIS A 189 -1.05 22.47 -13.00
N VAL A 190 -0.03 21.61 -12.84
CA VAL A 190 0.81 21.16 -13.94
C VAL A 190 1.44 19.78 -13.75
N GLY A 191 1.10 18.87 -14.66
CA GLY A 191 1.78 17.60 -14.84
C GLY A 191 2.98 17.75 -15.77
N PHE A 192 4.19 17.87 -15.22
CA PHE A 192 5.41 18.09 -15.99
C PHE A 192 5.37 19.40 -16.79
N THR A 193 4.92 19.37 -18.05
CA THR A 193 4.70 20.56 -18.88
C THR A 193 3.23 20.75 -19.25
N THR A 194 2.36 19.83 -18.83
CA THR A 194 0.95 19.77 -19.23
C THR A 194 0.11 20.51 -18.20
N PRO A 195 -0.45 21.69 -18.54
CA PRO A 195 -1.30 22.45 -17.62
C PRO A 195 -2.60 21.73 -17.30
N TYR A 196 -3.26 22.14 -16.20
CA TYR A 196 -4.48 21.52 -15.68
C TYR A 196 -5.59 21.37 -16.74
N ASP A 197 -5.77 22.36 -17.64
CA ASP A 197 -6.80 22.39 -18.69
C ASP A 197 -6.52 21.38 -19.83
N ARG A 198 -5.37 20.71 -19.79
CA ARG A 198 -4.96 19.64 -20.71
C ARG A 198 -4.69 18.31 -20.00
N GLY A 199 -4.66 18.30 -18.67
CA GLY A 199 -4.39 17.11 -17.86
C GLY A 199 -5.61 16.19 -17.70
N SER A 200 -6.82 16.74 -17.75
CA SER A 200 -8.05 15.94 -17.65
C SER A 200 -9.26 16.66 -18.24
N SER A 201 -10.36 15.92 -18.43
CA SER A 201 -11.68 16.50 -18.77
C SER A 201 -12.52 16.86 -17.55
N MET A 202 -11.98 16.70 -16.34
CA MET A 202 -12.64 17.00 -15.08
C MET A 202 -12.50 18.48 -14.73
N SER A 203 -13.42 19.02 -13.92
CA SER A 203 -13.33 20.42 -13.46
C SER A 203 -12.26 20.57 -12.39
N HIS A 204 -12.13 19.56 -11.52
CA HIS A 204 -11.06 19.44 -10.53
C HIS A 204 -10.39 18.07 -10.64
N CYS A 205 -9.09 17.99 -10.37
CA CYS A 205 -8.37 16.71 -10.33
C CYS A 205 -8.97 15.73 -9.29
N SER A 206 -9.60 16.26 -8.24
CA SER A 206 -10.31 15.52 -7.20
C SER A 206 -11.66 14.95 -7.65
N ASP A 207 -12.16 15.28 -8.84
CA ASP A 207 -13.47 14.80 -9.30
C ASP A 207 -13.53 13.28 -9.45
N VAL A 208 -12.39 12.60 -9.57
CA VAL A 208 -12.31 11.14 -9.59
C VAL A 208 -12.97 10.52 -8.36
N VAL A 209 -12.83 11.09 -7.16
CA VAL A 209 -13.42 10.51 -5.94
C VAL A 209 -14.95 10.72 -5.85
N LYS A 210 -15.53 11.54 -6.74
CA LYS A 210 -16.99 11.72 -6.81
C LYS A 210 -17.72 10.44 -7.22
N MET A 211 -17.04 9.49 -7.88
CA MET A 211 -17.65 8.21 -8.25
C MET A 211 -18.12 7.39 -7.04
N ILE A 212 -17.48 7.57 -5.88
CA ILE A 212 -17.87 6.95 -4.61
C ILE A 212 -18.58 7.92 -3.66
N GLY A 213 -18.86 9.15 -4.12
CA GLY A 213 -19.48 10.19 -3.31
C GLY A 213 -18.63 10.65 -2.12
N ALA A 214 -17.30 10.55 -2.21
CA ALA A 214 -16.40 11.04 -1.16
C ALA A 214 -16.39 12.59 -1.13
N PRO A 215 -16.35 13.22 0.05
CA PRO A 215 -16.25 14.66 0.16
C PRO A 215 -14.87 15.16 -0.26
N VAL A 216 -14.85 16.38 -0.78
CA VAL A 216 -13.65 17.08 -1.23
C VAL A 216 -13.51 18.41 -0.52
N ILE A 217 -12.34 18.64 0.07
CA ILE A 217 -11.95 19.89 0.72
C ILE A 217 -10.87 20.54 -0.14
N HIS A 218 -11.21 21.67 -0.76
CA HIS A 218 -10.23 22.54 -1.44
C HIS A 218 -9.72 23.58 -0.44
N VAL A 219 -8.41 23.70 -0.31
CA VAL A 219 -7.78 24.68 0.58
C VAL A 219 -6.58 25.32 -0.10
N ASN A 220 -6.54 26.65 -0.07
CA ASN A 220 -5.46 27.42 -0.65
C ASN A 220 -4.16 27.20 0.13
N GLY A 221 -3.13 26.72 -0.57
CA GLY A 221 -1.80 26.43 -0.03
C GLY A 221 -1.07 27.60 0.61
N ASP A 222 -1.45 28.83 0.26
CA ASP A 222 -0.89 30.06 0.81
C ASP A 222 -1.32 30.33 2.26
N PHE A 223 -2.29 29.57 2.79
CA PHE A 223 -2.83 29.73 4.14
C PHE A 223 -2.57 28.47 5.00
N PRO A 224 -1.35 28.30 5.56
CA PRO A 224 -0.97 27.09 6.31
C PRO A 224 -1.91 26.72 7.45
N GLU A 225 -2.50 27.70 8.16
CA GLU A 225 -3.47 27.45 9.23
C GLU A 225 -4.76 26.79 8.71
N ASP A 226 -5.24 27.16 7.53
CA ASP A 226 -6.42 26.57 6.93
C ASP A 226 -6.11 25.17 6.37
N VAL A 227 -4.89 24.99 5.85
CA VAL A 227 -4.39 23.67 5.44
C VAL A 227 -4.33 22.72 6.64
N ALA A 228 -3.83 23.16 7.79
CA ALA A 228 -3.86 22.38 9.03
C ALA A 228 -5.31 22.06 9.45
N LYS A 229 -6.22 23.04 9.46
CA LYS A 229 -7.65 22.80 9.75
C LYS A 229 -8.27 21.75 8.82
N SER A 230 -7.89 21.74 7.53
CA SER A 230 -8.36 20.76 6.55
C SER A 230 -7.96 19.33 6.94
N ALA A 231 -6.75 19.12 7.48
CA ALA A 231 -6.28 17.82 7.95
C ALA A 231 -7.17 17.30 9.11
N LYS A 232 -7.48 18.18 10.06
CA LYS A 232 -8.34 17.84 11.21
C LYS A 232 -9.78 17.54 10.78
N ILE A 233 -10.33 18.30 9.82
CA ILE A 233 -11.65 18.04 9.25
C ILE A 233 -11.67 16.68 8.54
N ALA A 234 -10.66 16.39 7.70
CA ALA A 234 -10.53 15.13 6.99
C ALA A 234 -10.47 13.94 7.96
N LEU A 235 -9.61 13.99 8.98
CA LEU A 235 -9.53 12.93 9.99
C LEU A 235 -10.84 12.73 10.75
N ASN A 236 -11.50 13.82 11.16
CA ASN A 236 -12.79 13.73 11.84
C ASN A 236 -13.88 13.12 10.95
N TYR A 237 -13.94 13.49 9.67
CA TYR A 237 -14.85 12.88 8.72
C TYR A 237 -14.56 11.38 8.56
N LYS A 238 -13.31 11.00 8.30
CA LYS A 238 -12.91 9.60 8.12
C LYS A 238 -13.26 8.78 9.38
N ASN A 239 -12.94 9.28 10.56
CA ASN A 239 -13.21 8.55 11.81
C ASN A 239 -14.72 8.42 12.09
N ARG A 240 -15.51 9.43 11.71
CA ARG A 240 -16.97 9.44 11.91
C ARG A 240 -17.71 8.56 10.92
N PHE A 241 -17.35 8.63 9.64
CA PHE A 241 -18.09 8.04 8.53
C PHE A 241 -17.43 6.81 7.91
N ARG A 242 -16.16 6.53 8.26
CA ARG A 242 -15.38 5.37 7.79
C ARG A 242 -15.34 5.28 6.26
N LYS A 243 -15.06 6.42 5.63
CA LYS A 243 -15.05 6.62 4.17
C LYS A 243 -13.89 7.51 3.77
N ASP A 244 -13.46 7.35 2.52
CA ASP A 244 -12.43 8.18 1.90
C ASP A 244 -12.80 9.66 1.97
N VAL A 245 -11.79 10.51 2.11
CA VAL A 245 -11.91 11.97 2.11
C VAL A 245 -10.70 12.60 1.44
N MET A 246 -10.96 13.65 0.66
CA MET A 246 -9.94 14.35 -0.11
C MET A 246 -9.60 15.71 0.51
N GLY A 247 -8.32 15.94 0.82
CA GLY A 247 -7.71 17.25 1.03
C GLY A 247 -6.90 17.66 -0.21
N HIS A 248 -6.93 18.93 -0.56
CA HIS A 248 -6.31 19.46 -1.78
C HIS A 248 -5.58 20.77 -1.50
N ASN A 249 -4.33 20.86 -1.94
CA ASN A 249 -3.44 22.01 -1.75
C ASN A 249 -2.85 22.47 -3.09
N GLU A 250 -2.92 23.76 -3.45
CA GLU A 250 -2.41 24.26 -4.73
C GLU A 250 -0.96 24.84 -4.72
N ILE A 251 -0.23 24.79 -5.87
CA ILE A 251 0.98 25.57 -6.34
C ILE A 251 2.20 24.70 -6.83
N ASP A 252 2.94 25.05 -7.93
CA ASP A 252 4.36 24.62 -8.30
C ASP A 252 4.94 25.30 -9.58
N ASP A 253 6.17 24.87 -9.96
CA ASP A 253 7.16 25.35 -10.93
C ASP A 253 7.43 24.40 -12.18
N PRO A 254 6.82 24.65 -13.38
CA PRO A 254 7.33 24.32 -14.78
C PRO A 254 7.82 25.48 -15.79
N THR A 255 9.09 25.94 -15.77
CA THR A 255 9.49 27.28 -16.33
C THR A 255 9.53 27.41 -17.85
N LEU A 256 9.65 26.30 -18.58
CA LEU A 256 9.91 26.32 -20.03
C LEU A 256 8.65 26.41 -20.89
N THR A 257 7.53 25.94 -20.37
CA THR A 257 6.28 25.76 -21.14
C THR A 257 5.13 26.63 -20.64
N ASN A 258 5.28 27.26 -19.47
CA ASN A 258 4.19 27.99 -18.80
C ASN A 258 4.57 29.43 -18.39
N PRO A 259 5.12 30.26 -19.30
CA PRO A 259 5.74 31.55 -18.93
C PRO A 259 4.77 32.55 -18.26
N GLY A 260 3.48 32.50 -18.61
CA GLY A 260 2.47 33.36 -17.98
C GLY A 260 2.25 33.04 -16.49
N MET A 261 2.12 31.76 -16.16
CA MET A 261 2.01 31.29 -14.77
C MET A 261 3.25 31.67 -13.96
N TYR A 262 4.42 31.60 -14.59
CA TYR A 262 5.68 31.93 -13.91
C TYR A 262 5.94 33.38 -13.68
N LYS A 263 5.50 34.23 -14.59
CA LYS A 263 5.57 35.66 -14.34
C LYS A 263 4.85 35.99 -13.03
N LEU A 264 3.76 35.29 -12.72
CA LEU A 264 3.06 35.41 -11.44
C LEU A 264 3.88 34.79 -10.29
N ILE A 265 4.35 33.55 -10.41
CA ILE A 265 5.16 32.86 -9.38
C ILE A 265 6.42 33.66 -9.01
N ASN A 266 7.18 34.14 -10.00
CA ASN A 266 8.40 34.91 -9.76
C ASN A 266 8.14 36.32 -9.19
N SER A 267 6.89 36.79 -9.25
CA SER A 267 6.50 38.12 -8.72
C SER A 267 6.02 38.09 -7.27
N ARG A 268 5.95 36.90 -6.65
CA ARG A 268 5.42 36.70 -5.28
C ARG A 268 6.48 36.12 -4.35
N SER A 269 6.30 36.36 -3.05
CA SER A 269 7.06 35.68 -1.98
C SER A 269 6.62 34.22 -1.85
N SER A 270 7.50 33.39 -1.30
CA SER A 270 7.21 31.99 -0.97
C SER A 270 6.18 31.87 0.16
N VAL A 271 5.52 30.72 0.27
CA VAL A 271 4.53 30.45 1.33
C VAL A 271 5.13 30.65 2.73
N PRO A 272 6.34 30.11 3.06
CA PRO A 272 6.93 30.33 4.37
C PRO A 272 7.25 31.79 4.67
N GLU A 273 7.71 32.56 3.67
CA GLU A 273 7.98 33.99 3.85
C GLU A 273 6.69 34.80 4.11
N LEU A 274 5.62 34.50 3.37
CA LEU A 274 4.33 35.16 3.55
C LEU A 274 3.76 34.86 4.94
N TYR A 275 3.83 33.60 5.38
CA TYR A 275 3.35 33.22 6.71
C TYR A 275 4.21 33.82 7.83
N ALA A 276 5.54 33.84 7.68
CA ALA A 276 6.43 34.51 8.65
C ALA A 276 6.12 36.01 8.75
N LYS A 277 5.91 36.72 7.63
CA LYS A 277 5.50 38.13 7.61
C LYS A 277 4.17 38.34 8.34
N ASN A 278 3.21 37.43 8.16
CA ASN A 278 1.94 37.48 8.88
C ASN A 278 2.15 37.35 10.39
N LEU A 279 2.92 36.36 10.86
CA LEU A 279 3.22 36.17 12.28
C LEU A 279 3.98 37.34 12.91
N LEU A 280 4.91 37.96 12.16
CA LEU A 280 5.60 39.20 12.56
C LEU A 280 4.60 40.34 12.75
N SER A 281 3.65 40.51 11.81
CA SER A 281 2.64 41.57 11.88
C SER A 281 1.67 41.39 13.06
N GLN A 282 1.46 40.14 13.50
CA GLN A 282 0.65 39.80 14.66
C GLN A 282 1.42 39.87 15.99
N GLY A 283 2.75 40.07 15.94
CA GLY A 283 3.62 40.08 17.11
C GLY A 283 3.83 38.70 17.76
N VAL A 284 3.52 37.62 17.04
CA VAL A 284 3.75 36.23 17.50
C VAL A 284 5.24 35.88 17.43
N LEU A 285 5.91 36.37 16.39
CA LEU A 285 7.36 36.27 16.19
C LEU A 285 7.95 37.68 16.06
N ASN A 286 9.25 37.80 16.29
CA ASN A 286 10.05 38.97 15.90
C ASN A 286 11.09 38.58 14.81
N GLU A 287 11.72 39.58 14.17
CA GLU A 287 12.67 39.35 13.08
C GLU A 287 13.88 38.49 13.50
N THR A 288 14.29 38.60 14.77
CA THR A 288 15.40 37.81 15.33
C THR A 288 15.00 36.34 15.42
N ASP A 289 13.77 36.02 15.82
CA ASP A 289 13.29 34.64 15.90
C ASP A 289 13.32 33.97 14.52
N VAL A 290 12.82 34.66 13.49
CA VAL A 290 12.79 34.14 12.11
C VAL A 290 14.22 33.89 11.61
N LYS A 291 15.13 34.85 11.84
CA LYS A 291 16.53 34.71 11.45
C LYS A 291 17.20 33.54 12.17
N LEU A 292 16.99 33.41 13.48
CA LEU A 292 17.57 32.32 14.27
C LEU A 292 17.11 30.95 13.79
N LEU A 293 15.83 30.78 13.44
CA LEU A 293 15.30 29.53 12.89
C LEU A 293 15.98 29.14 11.57
N ILE A 294 16.17 30.13 10.68
CA ILE A 294 16.85 29.90 9.39
C ILE A 294 18.32 29.56 9.61
N ASP A 295 19.02 30.36 10.41
CA ASP A 295 20.45 30.19 10.67
C ASP A 295 20.73 28.85 11.37
N SER A 296 19.90 28.45 12.35
CA SER A 296 20.06 27.18 13.07
C SER A 296 19.89 25.98 12.15
N GLU A 297 18.91 26.04 11.26
CA GLU A 297 18.64 24.96 10.30
C GLU A 297 19.77 24.87 9.25
N GLU A 298 20.27 26.01 8.75
CA GLU A 298 21.44 25.99 7.85
C GLU A 298 22.69 25.43 8.53
N ILE A 299 22.96 25.77 9.79
CA ILE A 299 24.07 25.20 10.56
C ILE A 299 23.91 23.69 10.70
N PHE A 300 22.73 23.24 11.15
CA PHE A 300 22.42 21.82 11.31
C PHE A 300 22.61 21.03 10.01
N LEU A 301 22.10 21.52 8.88
CA LEU A 301 22.24 20.84 7.59
C LEU A 301 23.70 20.76 7.13
N ASN A 302 24.52 21.80 7.36
CA ASN A 302 25.96 21.75 7.08
C ASN A 302 26.69 20.73 7.97
N GLU A 303 26.32 20.62 9.25
CA GLU A 303 26.87 19.60 10.14
C GLU A 303 26.48 18.18 9.71
N GLN A 304 25.23 17.96 9.29
CA GLN A 304 24.79 16.66 8.80
C GLN A 304 25.48 16.28 7.49
N LEU A 305 25.73 17.27 6.61
CA LEU A 305 26.49 17.06 5.38
C LEU A 305 27.95 16.68 5.63
N SER A 306 28.61 17.27 6.65
CA SER A 306 29.99 16.91 7.00
C SER A 306 30.10 15.49 7.58
N LYS A 307 29.03 14.99 8.21
CA LYS A 307 28.91 13.63 8.73
C LYS A 307 28.50 12.60 7.66
N ALA A 308 28.05 13.02 6.48
CA ALA A 308 27.50 12.13 5.46
C ALA A 308 28.49 11.02 5.04
N ASP A 309 29.77 11.35 4.87
CA ASP A 309 30.79 10.37 4.44
C ASP A 309 31.16 9.35 5.54
N GLN A 310 30.73 9.61 6.78
CA GLN A 310 30.91 8.72 7.93
C GLN A 310 29.63 7.93 8.24
N PHE A 311 28.55 8.14 7.49
CA PHE A 311 27.30 7.42 7.68
C PHE A 311 27.50 5.93 7.40
N VAL A 312 26.99 5.09 8.28
CA VAL A 312 26.95 3.64 8.13
C VAL A 312 25.50 3.22 8.28
N ALA A 313 24.97 2.52 7.27
CA ALA A 313 23.65 1.94 7.35
C ALA A 313 23.61 0.88 8.47
N HIS A 314 22.59 0.92 9.32
CA HIS A 314 22.37 -0.05 10.40
C HIS A 314 20.93 -0.63 10.39
N TRP A 315 20.25 -0.47 9.26
CA TRP A 315 18.85 -0.86 9.09
C TRP A 315 18.75 -2.29 8.56
N SER A 316 17.77 -3.04 9.08
CA SER A 316 17.48 -4.41 8.65
C SER A 316 15.97 -4.62 8.54
N PRO A 317 15.49 -5.32 7.48
CA PRO A 317 14.09 -5.66 7.29
C PRO A 317 13.61 -6.77 8.25
N PHE A 318 14.53 -7.55 8.84
CA PHE A 318 14.25 -8.72 9.66
C PHE A 318 13.95 -8.34 11.13
N LYS A 319 12.97 -7.47 11.32
CA LYS A 319 12.47 -6.99 12.62
C LYS A 319 10.96 -7.19 12.73
N GLY A 320 10.39 -7.02 13.92
CA GLY A 320 8.94 -7.13 14.14
C GLY A 320 8.41 -8.51 13.72
N ASN A 321 7.41 -8.53 12.83
CA ASN A 321 6.81 -9.76 12.30
C ASN A 321 7.82 -10.63 11.53
N TRP A 322 8.87 -10.02 10.97
CA TRP A 322 9.87 -10.67 10.12
C TRP A 322 11.14 -11.12 10.88
N LYS A 323 11.16 -11.02 12.21
CA LYS A 323 12.34 -11.33 13.04
C LYS A 323 12.90 -12.75 12.89
N ASN A 324 12.09 -13.69 12.41
CA ASN A 324 12.47 -15.09 12.19
C ASN A 324 12.75 -15.40 10.71
N MET A 325 12.62 -14.42 9.82
CA MET A 325 12.96 -14.55 8.42
C MET A 325 14.39 -14.10 8.17
N THR A 326 14.97 -14.60 7.09
CA THR A 326 16.34 -14.25 6.67
C THR A 326 16.34 -14.05 5.15
N GLN A 327 17.38 -13.37 4.64
CA GLN A 327 17.60 -13.33 3.19
C GLN A 327 17.93 -14.74 2.70
N ALA A 328 17.36 -15.13 1.55
CA ALA A 328 17.61 -16.44 0.97
C ALA A 328 19.09 -16.59 0.56
N HIS A 329 19.61 -17.81 0.63
CA HIS A 329 20.94 -18.11 0.13
C HIS A 329 20.93 -18.11 -1.40
N HIS A 330 21.88 -17.41 -2.01
CA HIS A 330 22.02 -17.31 -3.48
C HIS A 330 22.84 -18.46 -4.08
N GLU A 331 23.52 -19.26 -3.25
CA GLU A 331 24.46 -20.29 -3.70
C GLU A 331 23.79 -21.64 -3.98
N TYR A 332 22.60 -21.88 -3.42
CA TYR A 332 21.90 -23.17 -3.54
C TYR A 332 20.41 -23.04 -3.32
N THR A 333 19.65 -23.95 -3.94
CA THR A 333 18.23 -24.15 -3.69
C THR A 333 18.02 -24.95 -2.41
N THR A 334 17.06 -24.54 -1.57
CA THR A 334 16.69 -25.27 -0.36
C THR A 334 15.52 -26.23 -0.63
N VAL A 335 15.48 -27.35 0.11
CA VAL A 335 14.36 -28.30 0.09
C VAL A 335 13.73 -28.32 1.47
N TRP A 336 12.41 -28.22 1.53
CA TRP A 336 11.64 -28.16 2.76
C TRP A 336 10.76 -29.40 2.92
N ASN A 337 10.69 -29.95 4.13
CA ASN A 337 9.73 -31.00 4.44
C ASN A 337 8.34 -30.39 4.65
N THR A 338 7.53 -30.40 3.59
CA THR A 338 6.15 -29.90 3.57
C THR A 338 5.11 -31.00 3.76
N GLY A 339 5.54 -32.22 4.12
CA GLY A 339 4.64 -33.34 4.37
C GLY A 339 3.78 -33.13 5.61
N VAL A 340 2.53 -33.62 5.55
CA VAL A 340 1.53 -33.52 6.64
C VAL A 340 1.04 -34.92 7.01
N ASP A 341 0.67 -35.12 8.27
CA ASP A 341 0.07 -36.37 8.73
C ASP A 341 -1.20 -36.72 7.92
N ILE A 342 -1.27 -37.95 7.42
CA ILE A 342 -2.35 -38.39 6.53
C ILE A 342 -3.72 -38.36 7.25
N ASN A 343 -3.77 -38.61 8.56
CA ASN A 343 -5.04 -38.54 9.29
C ASN A 343 -5.52 -37.10 9.41
N LEU A 344 -4.61 -36.15 9.62
CA LEU A 344 -4.93 -34.73 9.55
C LEU A 344 -5.44 -34.35 8.15
N LEU A 345 -4.81 -34.84 7.07
CA LEU A 345 -5.31 -34.60 5.71
C LEU A 345 -6.71 -35.18 5.48
N LYS A 346 -6.98 -36.41 5.94
CA LYS A 346 -8.33 -37.01 5.85
C LYS A 346 -9.37 -36.20 6.63
N PHE A 347 -9.00 -35.70 7.81
CA PHE A 347 -9.84 -34.81 8.62
C PHE A 347 -10.16 -33.52 7.88
N ILE A 348 -9.15 -32.83 7.34
CA ILE A 348 -9.32 -31.60 6.57
C ILE A 348 -10.19 -31.85 5.35
N ALA A 349 -9.97 -32.92 4.60
CA ALA A 349 -10.77 -33.23 3.42
C ALA A 349 -12.26 -33.33 3.73
N SER A 350 -12.61 -34.08 4.79
CA SER A 350 -13.99 -34.21 5.26
C SER A 350 -14.58 -32.87 5.68
N LYS A 351 -13.86 -32.11 6.50
CA LYS A 351 -14.28 -30.79 6.98
C LYS A 351 -14.40 -29.75 5.86
N SER A 352 -13.58 -29.83 4.82
CA SER A 352 -13.55 -28.87 3.71
C SER A 352 -14.83 -28.86 2.86
N VAL A 353 -15.70 -29.85 3.04
CA VAL A 353 -16.97 -30.00 2.32
C VAL A 353 -18.17 -30.18 3.26
N GLU A 354 -17.96 -29.97 4.56
CA GLU A 354 -19.00 -30.01 5.57
C GLU A 354 -19.77 -28.68 5.60
N ALA A 355 -21.08 -28.75 5.81
CA ALA A 355 -21.92 -27.57 6.03
C ALA A 355 -22.90 -27.86 7.18
N PRO A 356 -23.42 -26.81 7.86
CA PRO A 356 -24.44 -26.99 8.89
C PRO A 356 -25.68 -27.74 8.36
N PRO A 357 -26.41 -28.50 9.20
CA PRO A 357 -27.61 -29.23 8.75
C PRO A 357 -28.73 -28.35 8.18
N THR A 358 -28.75 -27.06 8.56
CA THR A 358 -29.71 -26.08 8.06
C THR A 358 -29.28 -25.44 6.74
N PHE A 359 -28.08 -25.74 6.25
CA PHE A 359 -27.49 -25.14 5.06
C PHE A 359 -27.78 -26.00 3.82
N ALA A 360 -28.49 -25.44 2.85
CA ALA A 360 -28.89 -26.15 1.64
C ALA A 360 -27.81 -26.06 0.55
N ILE A 361 -26.88 -27.02 0.51
CA ILE A 361 -25.92 -27.14 -0.60
C ILE A 361 -26.67 -27.57 -1.88
N HIS A 362 -26.23 -27.06 -3.04
CA HIS A 362 -26.76 -27.49 -4.33
C HIS A 362 -26.62 -29.02 -4.52
N PRO A 363 -27.69 -29.76 -4.86
CA PRO A 363 -27.68 -31.24 -4.87
C PRO A 363 -26.61 -31.87 -5.77
N ASN A 364 -26.32 -31.27 -6.93
CA ASN A 364 -25.25 -31.77 -7.80
C ASN A 364 -23.89 -31.60 -7.13
N LEU A 365 -23.66 -30.50 -6.42
CA LEU A 365 -22.38 -30.23 -5.77
C LEU A 365 -22.16 -31.19 -4.61
N GLU A 366 -23.19 -31.41 -3.79
CA GLU A 366 -23.15 -32.42 -2.73
C GLU A 366 -22.82 -33.82 -3.29
N LYS A 367 -23.46 -34.20 -4.40
CA LYS A 367 -23.29 -35.52 -5.01
C LYS A 367 -21.95 -35.71 -5.72
N SER A 368 -21.54 -34.78 -6.58
CA SER A 368 -20.39 -34.98 -7.47
C SER A 368 -19.09 -34.41 -6.92
N PHE A 369 -19.16 -33.45 -6.01
CA PHE A 369 -17.98 -32.79 -5.45
C PHE A 369 -17.75 -33.22 -4.00
N CYS A 370 -18.71 -32.98 -3.09
CA CYS A 370 -18.52 -33.27 -1.66
C CYS A 370 -18.28 -34.77 -1.40
N LYS A 371 -19.18 -35.63 -1.89
CA LYS A 371 -19.03 -37.09 -1.73
C LYS A 371 -17.79 -37.64 -2.42
N ALA A 372 -17.43 -37.10 -3.59
CA ALA A 372 -16.25 -37.53 -4.32
C ALA A 372 -14.96 -37.20 -3.58
N ARG A 373 -14.84 -36.00 -3.00
CA ARG A 373 -13.66 -35.60 -2.22
C ARG A 373 -13.44 -36.51 -1.01
N VAL A 374 -14.50 -36.80 -0.26
CA VAL A 374 -14.44 -37.70 0.92
C VAL A 374 -14.02 -39.11 0.49
N SER A 375 -14.69 -39.69 -0.51
CA SER A 375 -14.38 -41.04 -1.02
C SER A 375 -12.93 -41.16 -1.49
N LYS A 376 -12.43 -40.21 -2.29
CA LYS A 376 -11.05 -40.21 -2.79
C LYS A 376 -10.02 -40.20 -1.66
N MET A 377 -10.31 -39.49 -0.58
CA MET A 377 -9.43 -39.40 0.59
C MET A 377 -9.50 -40.62 1.50
N GLU A 378 -10.65 -41.29 1.57
CA GLU A 378 -10.78 -42.60 2.22
C GLU A 378 -9.95 -43.65 1.48
N ASP A 379 -10.11 -43.71 0.16
CA ASP A 379 -9.42 -44.66 -0.74
C ASP A 379 -7.91 -44.36 -0.89
N GLY A 380 -7.51 -43.09 -0.68
CA GLY A 380 -6.11 -42.65 -0.80
C GLY A 380 -5.58 -42.65 -2.24
N SER A 381 -6.46 -42.54 -3.24
CA SER A 381 -6.09 -42.57 -4.65
C SER A 381 -6.93 -41.58 -5.48
N ALA A 382 -6.46 -41.22 -6.68
CA ALA A 382 -7.14 -40.29 -7.59
C ALA A 382 -7.50 -38.93 -6.97
N ILE A 383 -6.64 -38.42 -6.08
CA ILE A 383 -6.76 -37.07 -5.51
C ILE A 383 -6.61 -36.04 -6.64
N ASP A 384 -7.61 -35.17 -6.80
CA ASP A 384 -7.61 -34.12 -7.80
C ASP A 384 -6.99 -32.82 -7.27
N TRP A 385 -6.76 -31.87 -8.18
CA TRP A 385 -6.11 -30.59 -7.91
C TRP A 385 -6.79 -29.81 -6.77
N ALA A 386 -8.11 -29.65 -6.84
CA ALA A 386 -8.87 -28.90 -5.85
C ALA A 386 -8.88 -29.57 -4.47
N THR A 387 -8.85 -30.91 -4.42
CA THR A 387 -8.71 -31.60 -3.14
C THR A 387 -7.33 -31.36 -2.54
N ALA A 388 -6.25 -31.50 -3.32
CA ALA A 388 -4.90 -31.19 -2.86
C ALA A 388 -4.75 -29.71 -2.40
N GLU A 389 -5.39 -28.78 -3.12
CA GLU A 389 -5.44 -27.35 -2.75
C GLU A 389 -6.13 -27.14 -1.38
N ALA A 390 -7.31 -27.72 -1.19
CA ALA A 390 -8.04 -27.64 0.09
C ALA A 390 -7.25 -28.25 1.26
N LEU A 391 -6.51 -29.34 0.99
CA LEU A 391 -5.64 -29.98 1.97
C LEU A 391 -4.49 -29.07 2.39
N ALA A 392 -3.79 -28.45 1.44
CA ALA A 392 -2.68 -27.54 1.71
C ALA A 392 -3.13 -26.28 2.48
N VAL A 393 -4.25 -25.68 2.05
CA VAL A 393 -4.83 -24.52 2.75
C VAL A 393 -5.28 -24.90 4.16
N GLY A 394 -6.00 -26.01 4.31
CA GLY A 394 -6.48 -26.48 5.60
C GLY A 394 -5.35 -26.85 6.57
N SER A 395 -4.24 -27.43 6.09
CA SER A 395 -3.10 -27.76 6.96
C SER A 395 -2.41 -26.49 7.47
N LEU A 396 -2.22 -25.49 6.62
CA LEU A 396 -1.66 -24.20 7.03
C LEU A 396 -2.53 -23.48 8.07
N ILE A 397 -3.85 -23.56 7.92
CA ILE A 397 -4.82 -23.01 8.90
C ILE A 397 -4.70 -23.72 10.25
N MET A 398 -4.57 -25.06 10.24
CA MET A 398 -4.38 -25.86 11.45
C MET A 398 -3.05 -25.56 12.16
N GLU A 399 -2.03 -25.08 11.43
CA GLU A 399 -0.77 -24.58 11.98
C GLU A 399 -0.85 -23.12 12.49
N GLY A 400 -2.01 -22.47 12.34
CA GLY A 400 -2.26 -21.10 12.79
C GLY A 400 -1.87 -20.02 11.79
N ASN A 401 -1.63 -20.37 10.52
CA ASN A 401 -1.39 -19.39 9.46
C ASN A 401 -2.72 -18.89 8.87
N HIS A 402 -2.76 -17.62 8.50
CA HIS A 402 -3.87 -17.10 7.70
C HIS A 402 -3.63 -17.44 6.23
N VAL A 403 -4.73 -17.63 5.49
CA VAL A 403 -4.70 -17.80 4.04
C VAL A 403 -5.68 -16.81 3.43
N ARG A 404 -5.29 -16.13 2.37
CA ARG A 404 -6.17 -15.26 1.59
C ARG A 404 -6.07 -15.65 0.13
N ILE A 405 -7.22 -15.89 -0.48
CA ILE A 405 -7.32 -16.09 -1.93
C ILE A 405 -8.21 -14.99 -2.51
N SER A 406 -7.63 -14.21 -3.42
CA SER A 406 -8.25 -13.04 -4.02
C SER A 406 -8.22 -13.12 -5.53
N GLY A 407 -9.31 -12.72 -6.17
CA GLY A 407 -9.45 -12.74 -7.61
C GLY A 407 -10.91 -12.88 -8.03
N GLN A 408 -11.15 -12.84 -9.33
CA GLN A 408 -12.50 -12.91 -9.87
C GLN A 408 -13.05 -14.33 -9.72
N ASP A 409 -14.20 -14.47 -9.05
CA ASP A 409 -14.92 -15.74 -8.83
C ASP A 409 -14.15 -16.83 -8.04
N VAL A 410 -13.07 -16.50 -7.34
CA VAL A 410 -12.16 -17.47 -6.68
C VAL A 410 -12.84 -18.38 -5.67
N GLY A 411 -13.94 -17.94 -5.03
CA GLY A 411 -14.65 -18.75 -4.04
C GLY A 411 -15.27 -20.02 -4.62
N ARG A 412 -15.81 -19.93 -5.83
CA ARG A 412 -16.25 -21.08 -6.64
C ARG A 412 -15.08 -21.66 -7.43
N GLY A 413 -14.20 -20.78 -7.91
CA GLY A 413 -13.22 -21.00 -8.96
C GLY A 413 -13.85 -20.83 -10.35
N THR A 414 -13.10 -20.23 -11.28
CA THR A 414 -13.53 -20.00 -12.68
C THR A 414 -14.09 -21.28 -13.28
N PHE A 415 -13.37 -22.39 -13.13
CA PHE A 415 -13.73 -23.71 -13.68
C PHE A 415 -14.71 -24.52 -12.80
N SER A 416 -15.35 -23.89 -11.81
CA SER A 416 -16.26 -24.53 -10.84
C SER A 416 -15.64 -25.76 -10.17
N HIS A 417 -14.37 -25.64 -9.79
CA HIS A 417 -13.58 -26.76 -9.30
C HIS A 417 -13.22 -26.65 -7.82
N ARG A 418 -13.23 -25.45 -7.23
CA ARG A 418 -12.64 -25.18 -5.90
C ARG A 418 -13.63 -25.26 -4.76
N HIS A 419 -14.71 -24.48 -4.86
CA HIS A 419 -15.77 -24.38 -3.84
C HIS A 419 -15.26 -24.22 -2.39
N PHE A 420 -14.31 -23.29 -2.17
CA PHE A 420 -13.98 -22.85 -0.80
C PHE A 420 -15.14 -22.10 -0.14
N MET A 421 -16.04 -21.59 -0.97
CA MET A 421 -17.27 -20.92 -0.59
C MET A 421 -18.47 -21.71 -1.11
N PHE A 422 -19.37 -22.10 -0.22
CA PHE A 422 -20.69 -22.59 -0.57
C PHE A 422 -21.73 -21.47 -0.42
N VAL A 423 -22.79 -21.54 -1.23
CA VAL A 423 -23.92 -20.61 -1.20
C VAL A 423 -25.19 -21.41 -0.92
N ASP A 424 -25.93 -21.00 0.11
CA ASP A 424 -27.19 -21.62 0.49
C ASP A 424 -28.23 -21.42 -0.61
N GLN A 425 -28.82 -22.50 -1.09
CA GLN A 425 -29.80 -22.44 -2.20
C GLN A 425 -31.15 -21.82 -1.83
N GLN A 426 -31.38 -21.51 -0.55
CA GLN A 426 -32.60 -20.90 -0.04
C GLN A 426 -32.40 -19.44 0.39
N THR A 427 -31.22 -19.09 0.91
CA THR A 427 -30.99 -17.75 1.52
C THR A 427 -29.89 -16.92 0.87
N ASP A 428 -29.11 -17.48 -0.06
CA ASP A 428 -27.87 -16.91 -0.59
C ASP A 428 -26.77 -16.70 0.47
N ASP A 429 -26.95 -17.22 1.70
CA ASP A 429 -25.94 -17.14 2.74
C ASP A 429 -24.68 -17.91 2.34
N VAL A 430 -23.53 -17.36 2.72
CA VAL A 430 -22.22 -17.92 2.41
C VAL A 430 -21.68 -18.75 3.56
N HIS A 431 -21.18 -19.95 3.27
CA HIS A 431 -20.44 -20.79 4.20
C HIS A 431 -19.04 -21.09 3.67
N ILE A 432 -18.01 -20.86 4.51
CA ILE A 432 -16.61 -21.22 4.24
C ILE A 432 -16.22 -22.37 5.19
N PRO A 433 -16.22 -23.64 4.74
CA PRO A 433 -15.99 -24.80 5.62
C PRO A 433 -14.63 -24.81 6.31
N LEU A 434 -13.58 -24.35 5.62
CA LEU A 434 -12.20 -24.30 6.16
C LEU A 434 -12.04 -23.31 7.34
N ASN A 435 -13.04 -22.45 7.59
CA ASN A 435 -13.10 -21.61 8.79
C ASN A 435 -13.80 -22.28 9.97
N ASN A 436 -14.16 -23.57 9.84
CA ASN A 436 -14.86 -24.37 10.84
C ASN A 436 -14.18 -25.75 11.03
N LEU A 437 -12.85 -25.81 10.89
CA LEU A 437 -12.07 -27.04 11.10
C LEU A 437 -12.06 -27.42 12.59
N SER A 438 -11.77 -26.47 13.47
CA SER A 438 -11.68 -26.68 14.93
C SER A 438 -12.05 -25.40 15.68
N LYS A 439 -12.55 -25.52 16.91
CA LYS A 439 -12.87 -24.36 17.76
C LYS A 439 -11.61 -23.63 18.25
N GLU A 440 -10.48 -24.32 18.25
CA GLU A 440 -9.18 -23.85 18.68
C GLU A 440 -8.36 -23.24 17.52
N GLN A 441 -8.88 -23.28 16.28
CA GLN A 441 -8.16 -22.74 15.13
C GLN A 441 -7.91 -21.23 15.30
N THR A 442 -6.71 -20.81 14.92
CA THR A 442 -6.29 -19.40 14.96
C THR A 442 -6.01 -18.83 13.58
N GLY A 443 -5.72 -19.71 12.62
CA GLY A 443 -5.70 -19.40 11.20
C GLY A 443 -7.10 -19.38 10.60
N PHE A 444 -7.28 -18.57 9.56
CA PHE A 444 -8.54 -18.44 8.82
C PHE A 444 -8.26 -18.21 7.35
N LEU A 445 -9.19 -18.69 6.51
CA LEU A 445 -9.26 -18.43 5.09
C LEU A 445 -10.15 -17.22 4.80
N GLU A 446 -9.58 -16.18 4.18
CA GLU A 446 -10.34 -15.09 3.56
C GLU A 446 -10.53 -15.40 2.08
N VAL A 447 -11.78 -15.62 1.66
CA VAL A 447 -12.15 -15.86 0.26
C VAL A 447 -12.67 -14.56 -0.34
N VAL A 448 -11.95 -14.01 -1.30
CA VAL A 448 -12.19 -12.66 -1.82
C VAL A 448 -12.52 -12.71 -3.30
N ASN A 449 -13.81 -12.79 -3.61
CA ASN A 449 -14.29 -12.53 -4.96
C ASN A 449 -14.07 -11.03 -5.25
N SER A 450 -13.01 -10.71 -5.98
CA SER A 450 -12.62 -9.34 -6.30
C SER A 450 -13.59 -8.71 -7.29
N PRO A 451 -13.64 -7.36 -7.38
CA PRO A 451 -14.22 -6.71 -8.55
C PRO A 451 -13.41 -7.05 -9.81
N LEU A 452 -13.93 -6.65 -10.97
CA LEU A 452 -13.27 -6.78 -12.27
C LEU A 452 -12.13 -5.75 -12.41
N SER A 453 -11.05 -5.97 -11.66
CA SER A 453 -9.82 -5.18 -11.68
C SER A 453 -8.66 -6.14 -11.42
N GLU A 454 -7.62 -6.06 -12.25
CA GLU A 454 -6.36 -6.78 -12.05
C GLU A 454 -5.32 -5.87 -11.40
N GLU A 455 -5.18 -4.62 -11.86
CA GLU A 455 -4.07 -3.75 -11.47
C GLU A 455 -4.13 -3.35 -9.98
N ALA A 456 -5.23 -2.75 -9.54
CA ALA A 456 -5.37 -2.36 -8.14
C ALA A 456 -5.54 -3.56 -7.21
N VAL A 457 -6.22 -4.63 -7.64
CA VAL A 457 -6.38 -5.83 -6.81
C VAL A 457 -5.03 -6.51 -6.59
N LEU A 458 -4.23 -6.74 -7.63
CA LEU A 458 -2.92 -7.37 -7.46
C LEU A 458 -1.97 -6.51 -6.62
N ALA A 459 -2.01 -5.18 -6.79
CA ALA A 459 -1.28 -4.24 -5.94
C ALA A 459 -1.70 -4.35 -4.46
N TYR A 460 -3.00 -4.46 -4.21
CA TYR A 460 -3.55 -4.66 -2.87
C TYR A 460 -3.05 -5.97 -2.25
N GLU A 461 -3.08 -7.08 -3.00
CA GLU A 461 -2.59 -8.37 -2.52
C GLU A 461 -1.08 -8.35 -2.25
N TYR A 462 -0.28 -7.66 -3.08
CA TYR A 462 1.14 -7.42 -2.78
C TYR A 462 1.32 -6.62 -1.48
N GLY A 463 0.46 -5.63 -1.23
CA GLY A 463 0.45 -4.89 0.04
C GLY A 463 0.23 -5.77 1.27
N ILE A 464 -0.68 -6.74 1.16
CA ILE A 464 -0.92 -7.73 2.23
C ILE A 464 0.31 -8.62 2.42
N SER A 465 0.88 -9.14 1.35
CA SER A 465 1.96 -10.15 1.42
C SER A 465 3.25 -9.63 2.07
N ILE A 466 3.51 -8.32 2.01
CA ILE A 466 4.70 -7.68 2.59
C ILE A 466 4.53 -7.28 4.07
N GLU A 467 3.39 -7.56 4.72
CA GLU A 467 3.12 -7.14 6.10
C GLU A 467 3.36 -8.25 7.12
N ASN A 468 2.89 -9.48 6.85
CA ASN A 468 2.97 -10.59 7.79
C ASN A 468 3.45 -11.87 7.09
N PRO A 469 4.59 -12.45 7.50
CA PRO A 469 5.10 -13.68 6.91
C PRO A 469 4.30 -14.94 7.28
N LYS A 470 3.33 -14.86 8.21
CA LYS A 470 2.40 -15.96 8.56
C LYS A 470 1.06 -15.87 7.83
N HIS A 471 1.06 -15.26 6.66
CA HIS A 471 -0.11 -15.09 5.81
C HIS A 471 0.22 -15.57 4.41
N LEU A 472 -0.37 -16.69 3.99
CA LEU A 472 -0.29 -17.13 2.60
C LEU A 472 -1.28 -16.30 1.78
N VAL A 473 -0.77 -15.48 0.87
CA VAL A 473 -1.58 -14.63 0.00
C VAL A 473 -1.53 -15.20 -1.41
N LEU A 474 -2.69 -15.50 -1.98
CA LEU A 474 -2.85 -15.97 -3.35
C LEU A 474 -3.69 -14.96 -4.13
N TRP A 475 -3.19 -14.58 -5.31
CA TRP A 475 -3.98 -13.86 -6.31
C TRP A 475 -4.19 -14.76 -7.53
N GLU A 476 -5.43 -14.92 -7.95
CA GLU A 476 -5.80 -15.75 -9.11
C GLU A 476 -6.40 -14.89 -10.22
N ALA A 477 -5.78 -14.93 -11.40
CA ALA A 477 -6.37 -14.40 -12.61
C ALA A 477 -7.46 -15.36 -13.12
N GLN A 478 -8.55 -14.82 -13.68
CA GLN A 478 -9.64 -15.67 -14.19
C GLN A 478 -9.13 -16.64 -15.28
N PHE A 479 -8.32 -16.12 -16.20
CA PHE A 479 -7.40 -16.85 -17.07
C PHE A 479 -6.03 -16.22 -16.95
N GLY A 480 -4.98 -17.02 -17.14
CA GLY A 480 -3.60 -16.54 -17.01
C GLY A 480 -3.34 -15.34 -17.89
N ASP A 481 -3.88 -15.30 -19.11
CA ASP A 481 -3.71 -14.25 -20.11
C ASP A 481 -3.98 -12.82 -19.60
N PHE A 482 -4.87 -12.65 -18.61
CA PHE A 482 -5.30 -11.34 -18.09
C PHE A 482 -4.33 -10.72 -17.08
N PHE A 483 -3.25 -11.41 -16.68
CA PHE A 483 -2.25 -10.85 -15.76
C PHE A 483 -1.65 -9.52 -16.24
N ASN A 484 -1.64 -9.30 -17.56
CA ASN A 484 -1.00 -8.17 -18.20
C ASN A 484 -1.68 -6.83 -17.90
N GLY A 485 -2.92 -6.81 -17.41
CA GLY A 485 -3.54 -5.61 -16.84
C GLY A 485 -2.78 -5.08 -15.62
N ALA A 486 -2.13 -5.97 -14.87
CA ALA A 486 -1.36 -5.63 -13.66
C ALA A 486 0.17 -5.64 -13.89
N GLN A 487 0.62 -5.44 -15.13
CA GLN A 487 2.04 -5.56 -15.49
C GLN A 487 2.95 -4.61 -14.68
N ILE A 488 2.49 -3.38 -14.38
CA ILE A 488 3.25 -2.43 -13.55
C ILE A 488 3.55 -3.06 -12.18
N ILE A 489 2.58 -3.74 -11.58
CA ILE A 489 2.73 -4.36 -10.26
C ILE A 489 3.73 -5.52 -10.33
N ILE A 490 3.64 -6.34 -11.38
CA ILE A 490 4.57 -7.44 -11.59
C ILE A 490 5.99 -6.93 -11.77
N ASP A 491 6.21 -5.95 -12.64
CA ASP A 491 7.55 -5.45 -12.99
C ASP A 491 8.21 -4.67 -11.86
N THR A 492 7.41 -3.94 -11.09
CA THR A 492 7.94 -2.91 -10.18
C THR A 492 7.78 -3.21 -8.71
N PHE A 493 7.00 -4.22 -8.35
CA PHE A 493 6.84 -4.66 -6.97
C PHE A 493 7.18 -6.14 -6.82
N ILE A 494 6.56 -7.02 -7.60
CA ILE A 494 6.70 -8.48 -7.42
C ILE A 494 8.10 -8.96 -7.82
N SER A 495 8.57 -8.61 -9.02
CA SER A 495 9.86 -9.09 -9.52
C SER A 495 11.06 -8.38 -8.89
N SER A 496 10.90 -7.13 -8.44
CA SER A 496 12.03 -6.26 -8.06
C SER A 496 11.95 -5.66 -6.65
N GLY A 497 10.89 -5.93 -5.89
CA GLY A 497 10.69 -5.34 -4.56
C GLY A 497 11.75 -5.76 -3.53
N GLU A 498 12.19 -7.02 -3.55
CA GLU A 498 13.25 -7.50 -2.66
C GLU A 498 14.59 -6.84 -2.99
N LEU A 499 14.98 -6.79 -4.27
CA LEU A 499 16.26 -6.20 -4.68
C LEU A 499 16.31 -4.67 -4.49
N LYS A 500 15.20 -3.95 -4.71
CA LYS A 500 15.19 -2.49 -4.57
C LYS A 500 15.05 -2.04 -3.12
N TRP A 501 14.21 -2.72 -2.34
CA TRP A 501 13.74 -2.21 -1.05
C TRP A 501 13.84 -3.22 0.10
N LEU A 502 14.44 -4.39 -0.14
CA LEU A 502 14.54 -5.48 0.83
C LEU A 502 13.17 -5.95 1.37
N LEU A 503 12.11 -5.80 0.57
CA LEU A 503 10.76 -6.27 0.91
C LEU A 503 10.55 -7.69 0.39
N GLN A 504 10.50 -8.65 1.31
CA GLN A 504 10.12 -10.02 1.01
C GLN A 504 8.60 -10.14 0.86
N SER A 505 8.16 -10.92 -0.13
CA SER A 505 6.76 -11.20 -0.43
C SER A 505 6.60 -12.69 -0.73
N GLY A 506 5.67 -13.34 -0.04
CA GLY A 506 5.27 -14.73 -0.31
C GLY A 506 4.04 -14.84 -1.22
N LEU A 507 3.73 -13.80 -2.00
CA LEU A 507 2.55 -13.76 -2.88
C LEU A 507 2.62 -14.85 -3.96
N VAL A 508 1.55 -15.64 -4.08
CA VAL A 508 1.40 -16.67 -5.10
C VAL A 508 0.50 -16.16 -6.22
N LEU A 509 1.00 -16.19 -7.46
CA LEU A 509 0.21 -15.88 -8.66
C LEU A 509 -0.31 -17.17 -9.27
N LEU A 510 -1.63 -17.36 -9.28
CA LEU A 510 -2.31 -18.46 -9.94
C LEU A 510 -2.77 -17.98 -11.33
N LEU A 511 -2.09 -18.46 -12.37
CA LEU A 511 -2.33 -18.06 -13.76
C LEU A 511 -2.74 -19.28 -14.59
N PRO A 512 -4.06 -19.55 -14.76
CA PRO A 512 -4.53 -20.67 -15.55
C PRO A 512 -3.93 -20.67 -16.96
N HIS A 513 -3.40 -21.81 -17.39
CA HIS A 513 -2.62 -21.93 -18.63
C HIS A 513 -2.92 -23.27 -19.32
N GLY A 514 -3.05 -23.26 -20.64
CA GLY A 514 -3.30 -24.46 -21.44
C GLY A 514 -3.68 -24.13 -22.88
N MET A 515 -3.04 -24.80 -23.85
CA MET A 515 -3.35 -24.62 -25.29
C MET A 515 -4.52 -25.54 -25.71
N ASP A 516 -5.70 -25.28 -25.14
CA ASP A 516 -6.88 -26.17 -25.27
C ASP A 516 -7.86 -25.74 -26.38
N GLY A 517 -7.42 -24.83 -27.26
CA GLY A 517 -8.22 -24.36 -28.41
C GLY A 517 -9.20 -23.22 -28.10
N ALA A 518 -9.07 -22.56 -26.94
CA ALA A 518 -9.95 -21.47 -26.51
C ALA A 518 -9.60 -20.09 -27.12
N GLY A 519 -8.57 -20.00 -27.96
CA GLY A 519 -8.15 -18.77 -28.62
C GLY A 519 -7.02 -18.02 -27.88
N PRO A 520 -6.56 -16.88 -28.43
CA PRO A 520 -5.31 -16.23 -28.01
C PRO A 520 -5.33 -15.61 -26.62
N ASP A 521 -6.51 -15.34 -26.06
CA ASP A 521 -6.69 -14.66 -24.76
C ASP A 521 -7.16 -15.61 -23.64
N HIS A 522 -7.11 -16.94 -23.88
CA HIS A 522 -7.51 -17.98 -22.93
C HIS A 522 -6.58 -19.19 -23.02
N SER A 523 -5.31 -18.98 -23.36
CA SER A 523 -4.36 -20.07 -23.60
C SER A 523 -3.02 -19.91 -22.89
N SER A 524 -2.57 -18.67 -22.67
CA SER A 524 -1.19 -18.40 -22.26
C SER A 524 -1.09 -17.42 -21.10
N CYS A 525 -0.52 -17.88 -19.98
CA CYS A 525 -0.03 -17.00 -18.93
C CYS A 525 1.27 -16.27 -19.32
N LYS A 526 1.74 -16.41 -20.57
CA LYS A 526 3.00 -15.84 -21.07
C LYS A 526 4.19 -16.18 -20.16
N LEU A 527 4.34 -17.46 -19.82
CA LEU A 527 5.38 -17.96 -18.91
C LEU A 527 6.78 -17.45 -19.30
N GLU A 528 7.05 -17.31 -20.60
CA GLU A 528 8.29 -16.75 -21.13
C GLU A 528 8.63 -15.36 -20.59
N ARG A 529 7.63 -14.53 -20.28
CA ARG A 529 7.82 -13.19 -19.70
C ARG A 529 8.23 -13.28 -18.23
N PHE A 530 7.61 -14.16 -17.45
CA PHE A 530 8.00 -14.38 -16.05
C PHE A 530 9.41 -14.96 -15.95
N LEU A 531 9.77 -15.88 -16.85
CA LEU A 531 11.13 -16.39 -16.96
C LEU A 531 12.13 -15.29 -17.33
N GLN A 532 11.77 -14.37 -18.22
CA GLN A 532 12.62 -13.23 -18.59
C GLN A 532 12.82 -12.21 -17.45
N LEU A 533 11.86 -12.11 -16.52
CA LEU A 533 11.95 -11.22 -15.36
C LEU A 533 12.74 -11.82 -14.18
N SER A 534 13.17 -13.07 -14.28
CA SER A 534 13.97 -13.76 -13.25
C SER A 534 15.46 -13.50 -13.50
N ASP A 535 16.24 -13.28 -12.44
CA ASP A 535 17.65 -12.85 -12.49
C ASP A 535 18.69 -13.97 -12.32
#